data_AF-A0A2Z4UEV5-F1
#
_entry.id   AF-A0A2Z4UEV5-F1
#
_cell.length_a   1.000
_cell.length_b   1.000
_cell.length_c   1.000
_cell.angle_alpha   90.00
_cell.angle_beta   90.00
_cell.angle_gamma   90.00
#
_symmetry.space_group_name_H-M   'P 1'
#
loop_
_entity.id
_entity.type
_entity.pdbx_description
1 polymer ?
#
loop_
_entity_poly.entity_id
_entity_poly.type
_entity_poly.pdbx_seq_one_letter_code
_entity_poly.pdbx_strand_id
1 'polypeptide(L)'
;MAGAGPAPSVKYWKTMALWQWTSAGRIDGHGGNLDCSIFYGDAAAWDKYVGKGNTPTPKPPKPATPTHKHKVGEHIVFSTCYASSSDPISKAIQASKMARNHGVITKIQSGARNPYLLDADLCWVNDGDIRGAYQAEQYYTVKSGDTLSGIAAKYGTNYQHLAQLNGIADPNKIYTGQKIRVK
;
A
#
# COMPACT_ATOMS: atom_id res chain seq x y z
N MET A 1 4.83 12.16 23.31
CA MET A 1 6.18 12.72 23.53
C MET A 1 6.27 13.24 24.96
N ALA A 2 6.24 12.35 25.95
CA ALA A 2 6.36 12.73 27.36
C ALA A 2 7.43 11.82 27.95
N GLY A 3 8.65 12.32 28.10
CA GLY A 3 9.78 11.54 28.61
C GLY A 3 11.16 11.92 28.04
N ALA A 4 11.21 12.63 26.92
CA ALA A 4 12.45 13.30 26.53
C ALA A 4 12.61 14.51 27.47
N GLY A 5 13.67 14.52 28.28
CA GLY A 5 14.00 15.68 29.13
C GLY A 5 14.24 16.96 28.31
N PRO A 6 14.78 18.02 28.92
CA PRO A 6 15.17 19.19 28.14
C PRO A 6 16.23 18.81 27.09
N ALA A 7 16.10 19.34 25.87
CA ALA A 7 17.07 19.12 24.81
C ALA A 7 18.47 19.61 25.24
N PRO A 8 19.55 18.89 24.90
CA PRO A 8 20.90 19.27 25.32
C PRO A 8 21.37 20.53 24.59
N SER A 9 22.10 21.39 25.30
CA SER A 9 22.78 22.54 24.70
C SER A 9 24.08 22.09 24.02
N VAL A 10 24.21 22.36 22.72
CA VAL A 10 25.44 22.07 21.95
C VAL A 10 26.29 23.34 21.81
N LYS A 11 27.22 23.53 22.74
CA LYS A 11 28.05 24.75 22.86
C LYS A 11 28.87 25.12 21.61
N TYR A 12 29.19 24.15 20.75
CA TYR A 12 30.14 24.33 19.64
C TYR A 12 29.54 24.11 18.25
N TRP A 13 28.25 23.75 18.14
CA TRP A 13 27.61 23.37 16.87
C TRP A 13 26.31 24.15 16.65
N LYS A 14 26.04 24.59 15.41
CA LYS A 14 24.88 25.43 15.09
C LYS A 14 23.54 24.67 15.05
N THR A 15 23.54 23.36 14.83
CA THR A 15 22.33 22.51 14.75
C THR A 15 22.61 21.07 15.21
N MET A 16 21.61 20.36 15.73
CA MET A 16 21.68 18.94 16.12
C MET A 16 20.91 18.08 15.10
N ALA A 17 21.58 17.06 14.52
CA ALA A 17 20.99 16.25 13.45
C ALA A 17 20.12 15.07 13.95
N LEU A 18 20.38 14.53 15.16
CA LEU A 18 19.58 13.50 15.80
C LEU A 18 19.78 13.54 17.33
N TRP A 19 18.71 13.30 18.10
CA TRP A 19 18.76 13.09 19.55
C TRP A 19 17.82 11.94 19.93
N GLN A 20 18.38 10.85 20.47
CA GLN A 20 17.62 9.70 20.96
C GLN A 20 18.28 9.14 22.22
N TRP A 21 17.45 8.71 23.18
CA TRP A 21 17.85 8.06 24.42
C TRP A 21 17.59 6.55 24.33
N THR A 22 18.58 5.70 24.57
CA THR A 22 18.34 4.28 24.90
C THR A 22 19.57 3.67 25.58
N SER A 23 19.35 3.02 26.72
CA SER A 23 20.37 2.29 27.50
C SER A 23 20.46 0.80 27.13
N ALA A 24 19.88 0.38 25.99
CA ALA A 24 19.70 -1.05 25.67
C ALA A 24 19.68 -1.40 24.16
N GLY A 25 20.52 -0.80 23.31
CA GLY A 25 20.67 -1.25 21.92
C GLY A 25 21.41 -2.60 21.80
N ARG A 26 20.93 -3.53 20.95
CA ARG A 26 21.61 -4.81 20.62
C ARG A 26 21.72 -5.00 19.10
N ILE A 27 22.82 -5.59 18.64
CA ILE A 27 23.06 -6.02 17.25
C ILE A 27 23.44 -7.50 17.26
N ASP A 28 22.91 -8.28 16.31
CA ASP A 28 23.23 -9.70 16.17
C ASP A 28 24.71 -9.92 15.82
N GLY A 29 25.36 -10.81 16.57
CA GLY A 29 26.80 -11.07 16.48
C GLY A 29 27.64 -10.43 17.59
N HIS A 30 27.07 -9.57 18.44
CA HIS A 30 27.78 -8.96 19.57
C HIS A 30 27.13 -9.25 20.93
N GLY A 31 27.95 -9.67 21.90
CA GLY A 31 27.51 -10.05 23.24
C GLY A 31 27.42 -8.86 24.20
N GLY A 32 26.25 -8.23 24.31
CA GLY A 32 25.96 -7.20 25.31
C GLY A 32 25.18 -6.01 24.77
N ASN A 33 24.81 -5.07 25.66
CA ASN A 33 24.26 -3.78 25.23
C ASN A 33 25.38 -2.96 24.58
N LEU A 34 25.13 -2.46 23.38
CA LEU A 34 26.11 -1.64 22.66
C LEU A 34 25.97 -0.18 23.07
N ASP A 35 27.07 0.39 23.56
CA ASP A 35 27.23 1.82 23.76
C ASP A 35 27.51 2.48 22.40
N CYS A 36 26.58 3.31 21.92
CA CYS A 36 26.79 4.13 20.72
C CYS A 36 27.14 5.57 21.14
N SER A 37 28.26 5.72 21.85
CA SER A 37 28.72 7.03 22.34
C SER A 37 29.86 7.59 21.49
N ILE A 38 29.50 8.63 20.72
CA ILE A 38 30.31 9.79 20.32
C ILE A 38 31.74 9.50 19.82
N PHE A 39 31.94 9.62 18.51
CA PHE A 39 33.26 9.75 17.91
C PHE A 39 33.83 11.16 18.17
N TYR A 40 34.91 11.25 18.95
CA TYR A 40 35.64 12.50 19.17
C TYR A 40 36.79 12.64 18.17
N GLY A 41 36.47 13.12 16.97
CA GLY A 41 37.44 13.39 15.91
C GLY A 41 36.83 14.19 14.77
N ASP A 42 37.67 14.81 13.94
CA ASP A 42 37.24 15.44 12.69
C ASP A 42 37.18 14.41 11.55
N ALA A 43 36.75 14.86 10.36
CA ALA A 43 36.63 13.98 9.18
C ALA A 43 37.97 13.30 8.82
N ALA A 44 39.11 13.96 9.02
CA ALA A 44 40.42 13.40 8.75
C ALA A 44 40.84 12.34 9.78
N ALA A 45 40.41 12.48 11.05
CA ALA A 45 40.56 11.45 12.06
C ALA A 45 39.70 10.23 11.74
N TRP A 46 38.48 10.43 11.25
CA TRP A 46 37.57 9.36 10.82
C TRP A 46 38.16 8.54 9.65
N ASP A 47 38.73 9.21 8.65
CA ASP A 47 39.36 8.58 7.47
C ASP A 47 40.54 7.64 7.80
N LYS A 48 41.19 7.84 8.97
CA LYS A 48 42.26 6.95 9.45
C LYS A 48 41.73 5.63 10.02
N TYR A 49 40.51 5.61 10.55
CA TYR A 49 39.90 4.41 11.15
C TYR A 49 39.21 3.52 10.11
N VAL A 50 38.60 4.11 9.08
CA VAL A 50 37.89 3.34 8.04
C VAL A 50 38.81 2.76 6.97
N GLY A 51 40.12 3.07 7.04
CA GLY A 51 41.13 2.62 6.09
C GLY A 51 40.96 3.30 4.72
N LYS A 52 41.99 4.03 4.26
CA LYS A 52 42.06 4.45 2.85
C LYS A 52 42.25 3.23 1.96
N GLY A 53 41.17 2.54 1.62
CA GLY A 53 41.19 1.35 0.80
C GLY A 53 39.80 0.94 0.34
N ASN A 54 39.38 1.50 -0.81
CA ASN A 54 38.43 0.92 -1.77
C ASN A 54 37.22 0.13 -1.23
N THR A 55 36.60 0.55 -0.13
CA THR A 55 35.32 0.00 0.30
C THR A 55 34.21 0.89 -0.24
N PRO A 56 33.27 0.36 -1.06
CA PRO A 56 32.14 1.15 -1.52
C PRO A 56 31.40 1.68 -0.30
N THR A 57 31.24 3.00 -0.20
CA THR A 57 30.35 3.65 0.75
C THR A 57 29.04 2.86 0.78
N PRO A 58 28.60 2.27 1.91
CA PRO A 58 27.25 1.74 1.99
C PRO A 58 26.34 2.93 1.69
N LYS A 59 25.68 2.89 0.53
CA LYS A 59 24.64 3.86 0.21
C LYS A 59 23.72 3.90 1.43
N PRO A 60 23.41 5.09 1.99
CA PRO A 60 22.46 5.18 3.09
C PRO A 60 21.28 4.29 2.76
N PRO A 61 20.84 3.37 3.66
CA PRO A 61 19.69 2.54 3.35
C PRO A 61 18.59 3.50 2.91
N LYS A 62 18.20 3.38 1.63
CA LYS A 62 17.07 4.13 1.08
C LYS A 62 15.98 4.00 2.13
N PRO A 63 15.39 5.10 2.66
CA PRO A 63 14.32 5.00 3.65
C PRO A 63 13.39 3.92 3.15
N ALA A 64 13.19 2.85 3.94
CA ALA A 64 12.36 1.74 3.53
C ALA A 64 11.05 2.36 3.12
N THR A 65 10.85 2.50 1.80
CA THR A 65 9.61 3.02 1.28
C THR A 65 8.61 2.01 1.79
N PRO A 66 7.64 2.38 2.65
CA PRO A 66 6.60 1.45 2.98
C PRO A 66 5.99 1.07 1.64
N THR A 67 6.30 -0.15 1.21
CA THR A 67 5.80 -0.70 -0.04
C THR A 67 4.37 -1.05 0.27
N HIS A 68 3.53 -0.01 0.20
CA HIS A 68 2.10 -0.16 0.23
C HIS A 68 1.73 -1.15 -0.88
N LYS A 69 1.12 -2.27 -0.49
CA LYS A 69 0.72 -3.33 -1.42
C LYS A 69 -0.21 -2.80 -2.51
N HIS A 70 -0.99 -1.78 -2.16
CA HIS A 70 -1.92 -1.11 -3.05
C HIS A 70 -1.48 0.32 -3.37
N LYS A 71 -1.97 0.84 -4.49
CA LYS A 71 -1.62 2.17 -5.03
C LYS A 71 -2.85 3.06 -5.15
N VAL A 72 -2.62 4.38 -5.15
CA VAL A 72 -3.67 5.37 -5.48
C VAL A 72 -4.23 5.07 -6.88
N GLY A 73 -5.55 5.17 -7.01
CA GLY A 73 -6.31 4.86 -8.21
C GLY A 73 -6.79 3.41 -8.29
N GLU A 74 -6.38 2.53 -7.38
CA GLU A 74 -6.84 1.15 -7.37
C GLU A 74 -8.25 1.03 -6.80
N HIS A 75 -9.16 0.40 -7.55
CA HIS A 75 -10.50 0.07 -7.07
C HIS A 75 -10.44 -1.27 -6.35
N ILE A 76 -10.79 -1.29 -5.06
CA ILE A 76 -10.69 -2.49 -4.21
C ILE A 76 -12.04 -2.83 -3.56
N VAL A 77 -12.17 -4.08 -3.12
CA VAL A 77 -13.24 -4.57 -2.24
C VAL A 77 -12.66 -4.71 -0.83
N PHE A 78 -13.43 -4.34 0.20
CA PHE A 78 -13.03 -4.39 1.60
C PHE A 78 -14.07 -5.10 2.48
N SER A 79 -13.63 -5.73 3.58
CA SER A 79 -14.54 -6.33 4.58
C SER A 79 -14.93 -5.38 5.70
N THR A 80 -14.06 -4.43 5.98
CA THR A 80 -14.13 -3.57 7.17
C THR A 80 -13.51 -2.23 6.83
N CYS A 81 -13.97 -1.17 7.48
CA CYS A 81 -13.40 0.15 7.29
C CYS A 81 -13.45 1.00 8.56
N TYR A 82 -12.72 2.12 8.53
CA TYR A 82 -12.50 2.99 9.68
C TYR A 82 -12.83 4.44 9.33
N ALA A 83 -13.30 5.21 10.31
CA ALA A 83 -13.54 6.64 10.12
C ALA A 83 -12.22 7.44 10.05
N SER A 84 -11.16 6.94 10.69
CA SER A 84 -9.84 7.57 10.70
C SER A 84 -8.69 6.59 10.38
N SER A 85 -7.61 7.13 9.82
CA SER A 85 -6.35 6.41 9.54
C SER A 85 -5.69 5.81 10.79
N SER A 86 -6.06 6.28 11.98
CA SER A 86 -5.48 5.87 13.26
C SER A 86 -6.43 5.03 14.14
N ASP A 87 -7.68 4.82 13.72
CA ASP A 87 -8.65 4.12 14.54
C ASP A 87 -8.23 2.65 14.81
N PRO A 88 -8.42 2.15 16.05
CA PRO A 88 -8.14 0.77 16.39
C PRO A 88 -9.18 -0.19 15.78
N ILE A 89 -8.83 -1.48 15.73
CA ILE A 89 -9.71 -2.54 15.21
C ILE A 89 -11.09 -2.60 15.89
N SER A 90 -11.18 -2.19 17.16
CA SER A 90 -12.45 -2.14 17.90
C SER A 90 -13.47 -1.15 17.33
N LYS A 91 -13.03 -0.20 16.49
CA LYS A 91 -13.90 0.75 15.77
C LYS A 91 -14.18 0.35 14.33
N ALA A 92 -13.79 -0.86 13.90
CA ALA A 92 -14.04 -1.31 12.54
C ALA A 92 -15.54 -1.37 12.24
N ILE A 93 -15.96 -0.67 11.19
CA ILE A 93 -17.30 -0.74 10.63
C ILE A 93 -17.30 -1.89 9.63
N GLN A 94 -18.17 -2.89 9.85
CA GLN A 94 -18.30 -4.02 8.94
C GLN A 94 -18.93 -3.57 7.63
N ALA A 95 -18.35 -3.99 6.49
CA ALA A 95 -18.88 -3.66 5.18
C ALA A 95 -20.31 -4.21 4.95
N SER A 96 -20.70 -5.27 5.66
CA SER A 96 -22.08 -5.79 5.67
C SER A 96 -23.12 -4.81 6.24
N LYS A 97 -22.67 -3.78 6.98
CA LYS A 97 -23.53 -2.71 7.50
C LYS A 97 -23.50 -1.46 6.61
N MET A 98 -22.82 -1.52 5.47
CA MET A 98 -22.65 -0.40 4.54
C MET A 98 -23.42 -0.66 3.25
N ALA A 99 -23.81 0.41 2.55
CA ALA A 99 -24.47 0.30 1.24
C ALA A 99 -23.54 -0.25 0.14
N ARG A 100 -22.22 -0.20 0.36
CA ARG A 100 -21.19 -0.67 -0.56
C ARG A 100 -19.97 -1.17 0.20
N ASN A 101 -19.29 -2.15 -0.36
CA ASN A 101 -18.08 -2.78 0.19
C ASN A 101 -16.85 -2.60 -0.72
N HIS A 102 -16.86 -1.58 -1.59
CA HIS A 102 -15.80 -1.32 -2.54
C HIS A 102 -15.60 0.20 -2.72
N GLY A 103 -14.39 0.60 -3.13
CA GLY A 103 -14.02 2.01 -3.32
C GLY A 103 -12.63 2.16 -3.96
N VAL A 104 -12.34 3.35 -4.48
CA VAL A 104 -11.06 3.68 -5.10
C VAL A 104 -10.13 4.29 -4.06
N ILE A 105 -8.89 3.80 -3.99
CA ILE A 105 -7.87 4.39 -3.13
C ILE A 105 -7.52 5.78 -3.69
N THR A 106 -7.86 6.83 -2.94
CA THR A 106 -7.63 8.22 -3.34
C THR A 106 -6.42 8.83 -2.66
N LYS A 107 -6.04 8.32 -1.50
CA LYS A 107 -4.88 8.78 -0.74
C LYS A 107 -4.26 7.64 0.04
N ILE A 108 -2.94 7.67 0.15
CA ILE A 108 -2.15 6.76 0.99
C ILE A 108 -1.44 7.57 2.06
N GLN A 109 -1.72 7.26 3.32
CA GLN A 109 -1.05 7.85 4.48
C GLN A 109 -0.03 6.86 5.03
N SER A 110 1.22 7.08 4.63
CA SER A 110 2.35 6.29 5.08
C SER A 110 2.49 6.30 6.61
N GLY A 111 2.74 5.13 7.21
CA GLY A 111 2.91 4.98 8.66
C GLY A 111 1.61 4.98 9.48
N ALA A 112 0.43 5.16 8.86
CA ALA A 112 -0.84 5.03 9.54
C ALA A 112 -1.23 3.55 9.75
N ARG A 113 -2.08 3.29 10.75
CA ARG A 113 -2.65 1.96 11.01
C ARG A 113 -3.55 1.51 9.86
N ASN A 114 -4.35 2.44 9.35
CA ASN A 114 -5.21 2.26 8.18
C ASN A 114 -4.72 3.25 7.11
N PRO A 115 -3.78 2.85 6.23
CA PRO A 115 -3.10 3.78 5.35
C PRO A 115 -3.91 4.18 4.11
N TYR A 116 -4.95 3.45 3.72
CA TYR A 116 -5.64 3.67 2.45
C TYR A 116 -6.97 4.40 2.66
N LEU A 117 -7.12 5.60 2.09
CA LEU A 117 -8.38 6.35 2.09
C LEU A 117 -9.16 6.06 0.80
N LEU A 118 -10.41 5.63 0.93
CA LEU A 118 -11.29 5.32 -0.20
C LEU A 118 -12.20 6.50 -0.56
N ASP A 119 -12.37 6.75 -1.86
CA ASP A 119 -13.30 7.73 -2.46
C ASP A 119 -13.30 9.10 -1.77
N ALA A 120 -12.10 9.64 -1.49
CA ALA A 120 -11.80 10.89 -0.79
C ALA A 120 -12.27 10.96 0.68
N ASP A 121 -13.44 10.44 1.03
CA ASP A 121 -14.02 10.54 2.37
C ASP A 121 -14.89 9.33 2.76
N LEU A 122 -14.91 8.24 1.98
CA LEU A 122 -15.75 7.09 2.33
C LEU A 122 -15.29 6.46 3.65
N CYS A 123 -14.02 6.05 3.70
CA CYS A 123 -13.43 5.38 4.86
C CYS A 123 -11.94 5.07 4.65
N TRP A 124 -11.26 4.76 5.75
CA TRP A 124 -9.91 4.23 5.78
C TRP A 124 -9.90 2.71 5.88
N VAL A 125 -8.95 2.06 5.20
CA VAL A 125 -8.72 0.61 5.23
C VAL A 125 -7.23 0.28 5.31
N ASN A 126 -6.89 -0.94 5.71
CA ASN A 126 -5.53 -1.51 5.67
C ASN A 126 -5.48 -2.80 4.83
N ASP A 127 -4.27 -3.35 4.65
CA ASP A 127 -4.04 -4.54 3.82
C ASP A 127 -4.84 -5.78 4.28
N GLY A 128 -5.18 -5.88 5.58
CA GLY A 128 -5.99 -6.97 6.14
C GLY A 128 -7.48 -6.83 5.87
N ASP A 129 -7.96 -5.61 5.59
CA ASP A 129 -9.37 -5.38 5.25
C ASP A 129 -9.65 -5.60 3.76
N ILE A 130 -8.64 -5.41 2.90
CA ILE A 130 -8.78 -5.51 1.45
C ILE A 130 -8.89 -6.97 1.02
N ARG A 131 -9.97 -7.29 0.30
CA ARG A 131 -10.29 -8.65 -0.18
C ARG A 131 -9.90 -8.89 -1.62
N GLY A 132 -9.56 -7.84 -2.36
CA GLY A 132 -9.08 -7.92 -3.73
C GLY A 132 -9.40 -6.67 -4.53
N ALA A 133 -9.02 -6.69 -5.81
CA ALA A 133 -9.42 -5.66 -6.76
C ALA A 133 -10.92 -5.78 -7.05
N TYR A 134 -11.60 -4.65 -7.14
CA TYR A 134 -12.98 -4.59 -7.61
C TYR A 134 -12.99 -4.75 -9.14
N GLN A 135 -13.68 -5.77 -9.63
CA GLN A 135 -13.95 -5.94 -11.05
C GLN A 135 -15.33 -5.33 -11.32
N ALA A 136 -15.35 -4.13 -11.90
CA ALA A 136 -16.60 -3.51 -12.30
C ALA A 136 -17.24 -4.37 -13.41
N GLU A 137 -18.49 -4.76 -13.20
CA GLU A 137 -19.22 -5.51 -14.22
C GLU A 137 -19.40 -4.62 -15.45
N GLN A 138 -18.79 -5.02 -16.55
CA GLN A 138 -18.90 -4.29 -17.80
C GLN A 138 -19.92 -4.99 -18.68
N TYR A 139 -20.81 -4.22 -19.30
CA TYR A 139 -21.82 -4.76 -20.21
C TYR A 139 -21.63 -4.22 -21.62
N TYR A 140 -21.94 -5.07 -22.60
CA TYR A 140 -22.02 -4.73 -24.01
C TYR A 140 -23.43 -5.01 -24.52
N THR A 141 -23.99 -4.09 -25.30
CA THR A 141 -25.28 -4.30 -25.96
C THR A 141 -25.02 -4.80 -27.37
N VAL A 142 -25.46 -6.02 -27.67
CA VAL A 142 -25.28 -6.69 -28.96
C VAL A 142 -25.90 -5.85 -30.08
N LYS A 143 -25.14 -5.65 -31.16
CA LYS A 143 -25.59 -4.95 -32.37
C LYS A 143 -25.84 -5.95 -33.49
N SER A 144 -26.56 -5.51 -34.52
CA SER A 144 -26.79 -6.34 -35.71
C SER A 144 -25.45 -6.72 -36.35
N GLY A 145 -25.26 -8.02 -36.63
CA GLY A 145 -24.02 -8.58 -37.16
C GLY A 145 -22.96 -8.94 -36.13
N ASP A 146 -23.16 -8.66 -34.84
CA ASP A 146 -22.23 -9.10 -33.79
C ASP A 146 -22.33 -10.63 -33.58
N THR A 147 -21.18 -11.23 -33.30
CA THR A 147 -21.07 -12.62 -32.83
C THR A 147 -20.48 -12.64 -31.43
N LEU A 148 -20.79 -13.68 -30.63
CA LEU A 148 -20.25 -13.77 -29.27
C LEU A 148 -18.72 -13.87 -29.28
N SER A 149 -18.14 -14.49 -30.30
CA SER A 149 -16.69 -14.54 -30.52
C SER A 149 -16.09 -13.18 -30.88
N GLY A 150 -16.74 -12.40 -31.74
CA GLY A 150 -16.29 -11.04 -32.08
C GLY A 150 -16.33 -10.10 -30.87
N ILE A 151 -17.39 -10.20 -30.07
CA ILE A 151 -17.51 -9.46 -28.80
C ILE A 151 -16.40 -9.91 -27.84
N ALA A 152 -16.21 -11.21 -27.65
CA ALA A 152 -15.16 -11.73 -26.77
C ALA A 152 -13.76 -11.23 -27.14
N ALA A 153 -13.42 -11.27 -28.43
CA ALA A 153 -12.14 -10.79 -28.95
C ALA A 153 -11.92 -9.30 -28.65
N LYS A 154 -12.96 -8.47 -28.81
CA LYS A 154 -12.90 -7.03 -28.49
C LYS A 154 -12.58 -6.74 -27.03
N TYR A 155 -12.98 -7.63 -26.12
CA TYR A 155 -12.75 -7.48 -24.68
C TYR A 155 -11.60 -8.33 -24.14
N GLY A 156 -10.84 -9.01 -25.02
CA GLY A 156 -9.69 -9.83 -24.64
C GLY A 156 -10.05 -11.09 -23.88
N THR A 157 -11.22 -11.67 -24.14
CA THR A 157 -11.67 -12.95 -23.56
C THR A 157 -12.09 -13.93 -24.66
N ASN A 158 -12.65 -15.08 -24.31
CA ASN A 158 -13.17 -16.08 -25.26
C ASN A 158 -14.69 -16.24 -25.14
N TYR A 159 -15.31 -16.75 -26.20
CA TYR A 159 -16.77 -16.86 -26.27
C TYR A 159 -17.31 -17.88 -25.26
N GLN A 160 -16.56 -18.94 -24.93
CA GLN A 160 -16.99 -19.93 -23.94
C GLN A 160 -17.12 -19.30 -22.56
N HIS A 161 -16.15 -18.46 -22.19
CA HIS A 161 -16.18 -17.71 -20.94
C HIS A 161 -17.35 -16.73 -20.92
N LEU A 162 -17.58 -15.98 -22.00
CA LEU A 162 -18.75 -15.09 -22.08
C LEU A 162 -20.07 -15.85 -22.03
N ALA A 163 -20.17 -17.00 -22.71
CA ALA A 163 -21.37 -17.82 -22.70
C ALA A 163 -21.68 -18.32 -21.29
N GLN A 164 -20.67 -18.84 -20.58
CA GLN A 164 -20.80 -19.27 -19.19
C GLN A 164 -21.15 -18.10 -18.26
N LEU A 165 -20.47 -16.96 -18.40
CA LEU A 165 -20.68 -15.75 -17.59
C LEU A 165 -22.11 -15.21 -17.71
N ASN A 166 -22.76 -15.42 -18.85
CA ASN A 166 -24.09 -14.92 -19.15
C ASN A 166 -25.18 -16.01 -19.20
N GLY A 167 -24.84 -17.26 -18.86
CA GLY A 167 -25.79 -18.39 -18.92
C GLY A 167 -26.33 -18.70 -20.32
N ILE A 168 -25.55 -18.44 -21.38
CA ILE A 168 -25.94 -18.65 -22.77
C ILE A 168 -25.68 -20.11 -23.14
N ALA A 169 -26.76 -20.87 -23.36
CA ALA A 169 -26.69 -22.30 -23.71
C ALA A 169 -26.14 -22.54 -25.12
N ASP A 170 -26.53 -21.69 -26.09
CA ASP A 170 -26.06 -21.75 -27.47
C ASP A 170 -25.33 -20.44 -27.82
N PRO A 171 -23.98 -20.45 -27.86
CA PRO A 171 -23.18 -19.26 -28.17
C PRO A 171 -23.49 -18.58 -29.51
N ASN A 172 -24.16 -19.28 -30.43
CA ASN A 172 -24.58 -18.74 -31.74
C ASN A 172 -25.94 -18.03 -31.67
N LYS A 173 -26.66 -18.12 -30.56
CA LYS A 173 -27.97 -17.48 -30.35
C LYS A 173 -27.86 -16.28 -29.42
N ILE A 174 -27.30 -15.20 -29.96
CA ILE A 174 -27.36 -13.88 -29.33
C ILE A 174 -28.24 -12.96 -30.17
N TYR A 175 -28.94 -12.04 -29.53
CA TYR A 175 -29.92 -11.17 -30.18
C TYR A 175 -29.50 -9.71 -30.11
N THR A 176 -29.78 -8.95 -31.17
CA THR A 176 -29.55 -7.50 -31.15
C THR A 176 -30.33 -6.86 -30.00
N GLY A 177 -29.69 -5.95 -29.25
CA GLY A 177 -30.23 -5.34 -28.04
C GLY A 177 -29.99 -6.14 -26.76
N GLN A 178 -29.52 -7.39 -26.85
CA GLN A 178 -29.17 -8.19 -25.67
C GLN A 178 -27.99 -7.57 -24.93
N LYS A 179 -28.10 -7.42 -23.61
CA LYS A 179 -26.99 -7.03 -22.75
C LYS A 179 -26.18 -8.25 -22.36
N ILE A 180 -24.90 -8.23 -22.69
CA ILE A 180 -23.92 -9.27 -22.41
C ILE A 180 -22.91 -8.69 -21.43
N ARG A 181 -22.75 -9.34 -20.28
CA ARG A 181 -21.66 -9.08 -19.35
C ARG A 181 -20.34 -9.54 -19.98
N VAL A 182 -19.33 -8.67 -19.95
CA VAL A 182 -18.02 -8.91 -20.58
C VAL A 182 -16.86 -8.90 -19.58
N LYS A 183 -17.06 -8.42 -18.35
CA LYS A 183 -16.14 -8.49 -17.20
C LYS A 183 -16.92 -8.63 -15.90
#